data_AF-A0A5M3MBN5-F1
#
_entry.id   AF-A0A5M3MBN5-F1
#
_cell.length_a   1.000
_cell.length_b   1.000
_cell.length_c   1.000
_cell.angle_alpha   90.00
_cell.angle_beta   90.00
_cell.angle_gamma   90.00
#
_symmetry.space_group_name_H-M   'P 1'
#
loop_
_entity.id
_entity.type
_entity.pdbx_description
1 polymer ?
#
loop_
_entity_poly.entity_id
_entity_poly.type
_entity_poly.pdbx_seq_one_letter_code
_entity_poly.pdbx_strand_id
1 'polypeptide(L)'
;MHHSNRARGSLCSYRSRSLSTLNSSLTSQNESTLPSSDTAISGSSPPPATLPSHGISKKRVLVLGSGMMAETTIDELCLDTSVEVLLATRNITQGNKFVARHNHAHVKQVDCTNAQTVSELIAQADVVVSLLPSNLVPRIAEQCIASRISLVTPSYISQGLRSQDLQAVERDTLILAEVGFNPGYDHCAALARFDRLKQEGKRIHMYMSFCGSLPAPECANVPFGYKISHSPREMLLDTMAFSRFKLDSKQRQVWEYELTKRYFPKVDIMEGVSLEAFPNHDAVTYLKKFKWPVIRDMSTMMRGTLRYPGFSDLMQSFKAIGLLNTDTTINPSSWQDLTRHALQALLGAKLNNEPVSLRSAFGDVVADDAIDPLMRALAWLEAVPSSVGERGGPSLPAPPSGPASPLDHLAQLLSTKLAYGPNDRDMLVLHQEIGASPQNMIAPRIKPKNKREVSLFIGPESVVYRRQMVMYGTPGGPSALAKYTGVSLATAAKQVVHGKTTGLTGVVFPADESVWRPIVERMEEIGATWTETEIKGKSPIETRLFKELASKSILP
;
A
#
# COMPACT_ATOMS: atom_id res chain seq x y z
N MET A 1 -25.96 -57.34 -9.36
CA MET A 1 -25.13 -58.54 -9.16
C MET A 1 -23.82 -58.10 -8.50
N HIS A 2 -23.60 -58.61 -7.28
CA HIS A 2 -22.35 -58.75 -6.48
C HIS A 2 -21.37 -57.56 -6.36
N HIS A 3 -20.78 -57.21 -5.20
CA HIS A 3 -20.87 -57.62 -3.78
C HIS A 3 -20.09 -56.52 -2.99
N SER A 4 -20.69 -55.80 -2.05
CA SER A 4 -20.49 -55.87 -0.58
C SER A 4 -19.06 -56.09 -0.02
N ASN A 5 -18.58 -55.15 0.82
CA ASN A 5 -18.33 -55.31 2.28
C ASN A 5 -17.56 -54.06 2.82
N ARG A 6 -18.03 -53.34 3.86
CA ARG A 6 -17.97 -53.61 5.34
C ARG A 6 -16.51 -53.87 5.80
N ALA A 7 -15.94 -53.31 6.87
CA ALA A 7 -16.44 -52.73 8.14
C ALA A 7 -15.27 -51.96 8.85
N ARG A 8 -15.52 -50.90 9.62
CA ARG A 8 -15.55 -50.79 11.12
C ARG A 8 -14.20 -50.67 11.88
N GLY A 9 -14.22 -49.73 12.84
CA GLY A 9 -13.42 -49.68 14.09
C GLY A 9 -12.18 -48.79 13.98
N SER A 10 -11.78 -47.95 14.94
CA SER A 10 -12.14 -47.81 16.35
C SER A 10 -11.55 -46.48 16.89
N LEU A 11 -12.34 -45.80 17.72
CA LEU A 11 -12.00 -44.97 18.87
C LEU A 11 -10.53 -44.91 19.32
N CYS A 12 -10.04 -43.69 19.60
CA CYS A 12 -9.18 -43.44 20.75
C CYS A 12 -9.53 -42.09 21.40
N SER A 13 -10.09 -42.17 22.59
CA SER A 13 -10.37 -41.09 23.52
C SER A 13 -9.09 -40.66 24.24
N TYR A 14 -8.90 -39.35 24.47
CA TYR A 14 -8.09 -38.87 25.58
C TYR A 14 -8.93 -37.91 26.43
N ARG A 15 -9.21 -38.33 27.66
CA ARG A 15 -9.81 -37.54 28.74
C ARG A 15 -8.73 -37.25 29.79
N SER A 16 -8.80 -36.02 30.29
CA SER A 16 -8.50 -35.54 31.65
C SER A 16 -7.11 -35.72 32.24
N ARG A 17 -6.56 -34.60 32.71
CA ARG A 17 -6.34 -34.38 34.16
C ARG A 17 -6.45 -32.89 34.49
N SER A 18 -7.35 -32.59 35.43
CA SER A 18 -7.40 -31.34 36.17
C SER A 18 -6.46 -31.47 37.37
N LEU A 19 -5.91 -30.36 37.85
CA LEU A 19 -5.41 -30.18 39.21
C LEU A 19 -5.55 -28.69 39.55
N SER A 20 -6.55 -28.38 40.37
CA SER A 20 -6.52 -27.27 41.33
C SER A 20 -5.60 -27.71 42.50
N THR A 21 -5.00 -26.88 43.36
CA THR A 21 -5.57 -25.79 44.16
C THR A 21 -4.45 -25.18 45.05
N LEU A 22 -4.61 -23.90 45.43
CA LEU A 22 -4.35 -23.26 46.75
C LEU A 22 -2.94 -22.77 47.19
N ASN A 23 -2.93 -21.46 47.51
CA ASN A 23 -2.40 -20.75 48.70
C ASN A 23 -0.88 -20.76 48.98
N SER A 24 -0.25 -19.75 49.58
CA SER A 24 -0.64 -18.46 50.17
C SER A 24 0.65 -17.69 50.50
N SER A 25 0.50 -16.37 50.62
CA SER A 25 1.42 -15.35 51.14
C SER A 25 2.17 -15.71 52.43
N LEU A 26 3.37 -15.15 52.65
CA LEU A 26 3.73 -14.43 53.89
C LEU A 26 5.11 -13.75 53.79
N THR A 27 5.09 -12.49 54.19
CA THR A 27 6.17 -11.54 54.48
C THR A 27 6.97 -11.90 55.73
N SER A 28 8.25 -11.52 55.79
CA SER A 28 8.90 -11.14 57.05
C SER A 28 10.05 -10.16 56.83
N GLN A 29 9.89 -8.97 57.39
CA GLN A 29 10.94 -8.01 57.74
C GLN A 29 11.84 -8.60 58.83
N ASN A 30 13.09 -8.12 58.92
CA ASN A 30 13.79 -8.02 60.21
C ASN A 30 14.87 -6.93 60.14
N GLU A 31 14.69 -5.90 60.97
CA GLU A 31 15.67 -4.91 61.40
C GLU A 31 16.48 -5.42 62.61
N SER A 32 17.54 -4.65 62.97
CA SER A 32 18.33 -4.60 64.23
C SER A 32 19.75 -5.16 64.11
N THR A 33 20.84 -4.62 64.69
CA THR A 33 21.17 -3.41 65.48
C THR A 33 22.72 -3.41 65.56
N LEU A 34 23.33 -2.23 65.73
CA LEU A 34 24.78 -1.99 65.92
C LEU A 34 25.32 -2.56 67.25
N PRO A 35 26.66 -2.71 67.38
CA PRO A 35 27.37 -1.79 68.28
C PRO A 35 28.69 -1.23 67.75
N SER A 36 29.07 -0.12 68.39
CA SER A 36 30.22 0.78 68.20
C SER A 36 31.59 0.22 68.61
N SER A 37 32.65 0.63 67.91
CA SER A 37 33.92 1.05 68.53
C SER A 37 34.79 1.87 67.56
N ASP A 38 35.38 2.93 68.10
CA ASP A 38 36.25 3.91 67.43
C ASP A 38 37.62 3.33 67.07
N THR A 39 38.15 3.71 65.91
CA THR A 39 39.58 4.04 65.73
C THR A 39 39.79 4.75 64.38
N ALA A 40 40.26 5.99 64.44
CA ALA A 40 40.58 6.83 63.29
C ALA A 40 42.00 6.54 62.78
N ILE A 41 42.15 6.16 61.50
CA ILE A 41 43.41 6.35 60.73
C ILE A 41 43.06 6.70 59.28
N SER A 42 43.74 7.74 58.79
CA SER A 42 43.69 8.37 57.47
C SER A 42 43.89 7.44 56.26
N GLY A 43 43.11 7.63 55.20
CA GLY A 43 43.41 7.09 53.87
C GLY A 43 42.34 7.40 52.82
N SER A 44 42.70 8.26 51.86
CA SER A 44 42.12 8.45 50.52
C SER A 44 40.63 8.11 50.27
N SER A 45 39.83 9.13 49.96
CA SER A 45 38.47 9.00 49.43
C SER A 45 38.45 8.13 48.16
N PRO A 46 37.65 7.05 48.09
CA PRO A 46 37.38 6.37 46.83
C PRO A 46 36.53 7.30 45.93
N PRO A 47 36.62 7.17 44.60
CA PRO A 47 35.75 7.92 43.70
C PRO A 47 34.29 7.59 44.02
N PRO A 48 33.35 8.55 43.87
CA PRO A 48 31.95 8.28 44.13
C PRO A 48 31.53 7.09 43.27
N ALA A 49 30.98 6.07 43.92
CA ALA A 49 30.39 4.92 43.25
C ALA A 49 29.38 5.47 42.24
N THR A 50 29.73 5.39 40.95
CA THR A 50 28.78 5.58 39.87
C THR A 50 27.72 4.51 40.06
N LEU A 51 26.56 4.93 40.58
CA LEU A 51 25.31 4.21 40.38
C LEU A 51 25.30 3.78 38.91
N PRO A 52 25.12 2.49 38.58
CA PRO A 52 24.93 2.11 37.19
C PRO A 52 23.74 2.92 36.70
N SER A 53 23.99 3.86 35.80
CA SER A 53 22.92 4.40 34.98
C SER A 53 22.40 3.20 34.22
N HIS A 54 21.28 2.65 34.68
CA HIS A 54 20.40 1.86 33.83
C HIS A 54 19.82 2.82 32.80
N GLY A 55 20.68 3.33 31.91
CA GLY A 55 20.27 3.93 30.67
C GLY A 55 19.58 2.82 29.92
N ILE A 56 18.27 2.93 29.76
CA ILE A 56 17.50 2.05 28.90
C ILE A 56 18.22 2.06 27.55
N SER A 57 18.78 0.91 27.15
CA SER A 57 19.40 0.77 25.83
C SER A 57 18.33 1.10 24.81
N LYS A 58 18.60 2.13 23.98
CA LYS A 58 17.65 2.57 22.97
C LYS A 58 17.36 1.43 22.01
N LYS A 59 16.09 1.30 21.62
CA LYS A 59 15.64 0.33 20.64
C LYS A 59 16.03 0.80 19.23
N ARG A 60 16.67 -0.05 18.45
CA ARG A 60 17.21 0.30 17.14
C ARG A 60 16.27 -0.08 16.01
N VAL A 61 15.89 0.92 15.21
CA VAL A 61 15.10 0.72 13.98
C VAL A 61 15.98 1.00 12.77
N LEU A 62 16.19 -0.02 11.93
CA LEU A 62 16.90 0.10 10.66
C LEU A 62 15.90 0.45 9.54
N VAL A 63 16.06 1.60 8.92
CA VAL A 63 15.25 2.03 7.78
C VAL A 63 16.06 1.81 6.49
N LEU A 64 15.56 0.97 5.59
CA LEU A 64 16.20 0.69 4.31
C LEU A 64 15.54 1.50 3.18
N GLY A 65 16.31 2.41 2.57
CA GLY A 65 15.89 3.26 1.46
C GLY A 65 15.48 4.68 1.85
N SER A 66 15.87 5.65 1.04
CA SER A 66 15.57 7.09 1.23
C SER A 66 14.54 7.61 0.22
N GLY A 67 13.53 6.81 -0.11
CA GLY A 67 12.47 7.21 -1.04
C GLY A 67 11.54 8.32 -0.51
N MET A 68 10.47 8.62 -1.25
CA MET A 68 9.56 9.73 -0.97
C MET A 68 8.90 9.70 0.41
N MET A 69 8.83 8.54 1.05
CA MET A 69 8.16 8.34 2.35
C MET A 69 9.16 8.21 3.51
N ALA A 70 10.46 8.20 3.23
CA ALA A 70 11.48 7.94 4.25
C ALA A 70 11.59 9.07 5.26
N GLU A 71 11.56 10.33 4.81
CA GLU A 71 11.63 11.50 5.69
C GLU A 71 10.53 11.48 6.75
N THR A 72 9.28 11.31 6.33
CA THR A 72 8.11 11.30 7.23
C THR A 72 8.08 10.06 8.13
N THR A 73 8.58 8.92 7.65
CA THR A 73 8.75 7.72 8.47
C THR A 73 9.79 7.97 9.59
N ILE A 74 10.93 8.57 9.25
CA ILE A 74 12.00 8.88 10.21
C ILE A 74 11.50 9.93 11.22
N ASP A 75 10.86 11.00 10.76
CA ASP A 75 10.28 12.02 11.64
C ASP A 75 9.34 11.41 12.68
N GLU A 76 8.41 10.57 12.21
CA GLU A 76 7.44 9.94 13.09
C GLU A 76 8.10 8.96 14.04
N LEU A 77 9.06 8.13 13.60
CA LEU A 77 9.85 7.24 14.47
C LEU A 77 10.56 8.05 15.57
N CYS A 78 11.18 9.17 15.20
CA CYS A 78 11.94 10.02 16.10
C CYS A 78 11.10 10.80 17.13
N LEU A 79 9.77 10.82 17.02
CA LEU A 79 8.91 11.30 18.11
C LEU A 79 9.03 10.47 19.39
N ASP A 80 9.50 9.21 19.27
CA ASP A 80 9.81 8.35 20.41
C ASP A 80 11.32 8.39 20.70
N THR A 81 11.70 9.05 21.80
CA THR A 81 13.11 9.23 22.18
C THR A 81 13.80 7.95 22.67
N SER A 82 13.02 6.89 22.93
CA SER A 82 13.54 5.56 23.26
C SER A 82 13.96 4.76 22.02
N VAL A 83 13.62 5.24 20.82
CA VAL A 83 13.99 4.65 19.54
C VAL A 83 15.22 5.38 18.97
N GLU A 84 16.19 4.63 18.49
CA GLU A 84 17.33 5.09 17.69
C GLU A 84 17.12 4.63 16.23
N VAL A 85 17.24 5.55 15.28
CA VAL A 85 16.98 5.27 13.86
C VAL A 85 18.29 5.23 13.08
N LEU A 86 18.51 4.18 12.30
CA LEU A 86 19.59 4.10 11.32
C LEU A 86 19.01 4.03 9.91
N LEU A 87 19.19 5.07 9.11
CA LEU A 87 18.85 5.09 7.68
C LEU A 87 20.00 4.51 6.85
N ALA A 88 19.74 3.43 6.11
CA ALA A 88 20.65 2.89 5.11
C ALA A 88 20.20 3.30 3.70
N THR A 89 21.04 4.01 2.96
CA THR A 89 20.70 4.48 1.60
C THR A 89 21.92 4.64 0.70
N ARG A 90 21.75 4.53 -0.62
CA ARG A 90 22.79 4.91 -1.60
C ARG A 90 23.00 6.42 -1.68
N ASN A 91 21.93 7.19 -1.44
CA ASN A 91 21.94 8.65 -1.54
C ASN A 91 22.24 9.29 -0.17
N ILE A 92 23.53 9.34 0.17
CA ILE A 92 23.98 9.87 1.48
C ILE A 92 23.60 11.35 1.66
N THR A 93 23.62 12.15 0.60
CA THR A 93 23.25 13.57 0.64
C THR A 93 21.79 13.75 1.05
N GLN A 94 20.88 12.97 0.46
CA GLN A 94 19.47 12.99 0.85
C GLN A 94 19.26 12.44 2.26
N GLY A 95 19.91 11.33 2.60
CA GLY A 95 19.78 10.74 3.92
C GLY A 95 20.27 11.66 5.05
N ASN A 96 21.37 12.40 4.84
CA ASN A 96 21.84 13.43 5.77
C ASN A 96 20.78 14.51 6.00
N LYS A 97 20.06 14.95 4.96
CA LYS A 97 18.96 15.92 5.09
C LYS A 97 17.83 15.39 5.98
N PHE A 98 17.45 14.12 5.81
CA PHE A 98 16.35 13.51 6.57
C PHE A 98 16.67 13.37 8.06
N VAL A 99 17.92 13.07 8.40
CA VAL A 99 18.32 12.86 9.81
C VAL A 99 18.82 14.13 10.51
N ALA A 100 19.14 15.21 9.77
CA ALA A 100 19.79 16.41 10.31
C ALA A 100 19.06 17.08 11.49
N ARG A 101 17.73 16.94 11.56
CA ARG A 101 16.90 17.55 12.62
C ARG A 101 16.66 16.63 13.84
N HIS A 102 17.25 15.44 13.85
CA HIS A 102 16.98 14.41 14.85
C HIS A 102 18.27 13.98 15.57
N ASN A 103 18.31 14.13 16.89
CA ASN A 103 19.50 13.79 17.70
C ASN A 103 19.75 12.28 17.82
N HIS A 104 18.78 11.45 17.46
CA HIS A 104 18.80 9.99 17.56
C HIS A 104 18.47 9.32 16.23
N ALA A 105 18.75 10.00 15.12
CA ALA A 105 18.76 9.40 13.79
C ALA A 105 20.14 9.54 13.14
N HIS A 106 20.58 8.49 12.50
CA HIS A 106 21.87 8.40 11.83
C HIS A 106 21.67 7.86 10.42
N VAL A 107 22.62 8.13 9.54
CA VAL A 107 22.60 7.63 8.16
C VAL A 107 23.91 6.91 7.84
N LYS A 108 23.80 5.80 7.10
CA LYS A 108 24.92 5.06 6.53
C LYS A 108 24.73 4.90 5.03
N GLN A 109 25.79 5.16 4.27
CA GLN A 109 25.78 4.92 2.84
C GLN A 109 25.86 3.42 2.56
N VAL A 110 24.83 2.84 1.94
CA VAL A 110 24.71 1.39 1.71
C VAL A 110 24.02 1.13 0.39
N ASP A 111 24.61 0.26 -0.43
CA ASP A 111 23.89 -0.40 -1.51
C ASP A 111 23.13 -1.60 -0.94
N CYS A 112 21.80 -1.49 -0.87
CA CYS A 112 20.95 -2.55 -0.32
C CYS A 112 20.87 -3.80 -1.22
N THR A 113 21.53 -3.82 -2.37
CA THR A 113 21.74 -5.04 -3.16
C THR A 113 22.92 -5.89 -2.65
N ASN A 114 23.82 -5.30 -1.83
CA ASN A 114 24.87 -6.05 -1.16
C ASN A 114 24.31 -6.82 0.04
N ALA A 115 24.04 -8.11 -0.18
CA ALA A 115 23.41 -8.97 0.82
C ALA A 115 24.19 -9.06 2.14
N GLN A 116 25.53 -9.07 2.08
CA GLN A 116 26.36 -9.20 3.28
C GLN A 116 26.22 -7.95 4.17
N THR A 117 26.42 -6.76 3.59
CA THR A 117 26.32 -5.50 4.35
C THR A 117 24.93 -5.29 4.94
N VAL A 118 23.87 -5.64 4.20
CA VAL A 118 22.50 -5.55 4.71
C VAL A 118 22.29 -6.52 5.87
N SER A 119 22.74 -7.78 5.75
CA SER A 119 22.63 -8.77 6.83
C SER A 119 23.33 -8.32 8.12
N GLU A 120 24.53 -7.72 8.01
CA GLU A 120 25.28 -7.19 9.16
C GLU A 120 24.52 -6.06 9.87
N LEU A 121 23.81 -5.21 9.12
CA LEU A 121 23.00 -4.13 9.68
C LEU A 121 21.71 -4.65 10.30
N ILE A 122 21.05 -5.61 9.65
CA ILE A 122 19.84 -6.24 10.19
C ILE A 122 20.13 -6.88 11.55
N ALA A 123 21.25 -7.58 11.69
CA ALA A 123 21.64 -8.23 12.95
C ALA A 123 21.89 -7.25 14.12
N GLN A 124 22.01 -5.94 13.85
CA GLN A 124 22.22 -4.89 14.86
C GLN A 124 20.95 -4.11 15.21
N ALA A 125 19.82 -4.43 14.55
CA ALA A 125 18.54 -3.77 14.74
C ALA A 125 17.61 -4.61 15.62
N ASP A 126 16.64 -3.95 16.26
CA ASP A 126 15.50 -4.63 16.89
C ASP A 126 14.35 -4.83 15.88
N VAL A 127 14.18 -3.89 14.94
CA VAL A 127 13.17 -3.94 13.85
C VAL A 127 13.73 -3.32 12.57
N VAL A 128 13.35 -3.89 11.42
CA VAL A 128 13.67 -3.34 10.10
C VAL A 128 12.41 -2.74 9.47
N VAL A 129 12.53 -1.53 8.92
CA VAL A 129 11.52 -0.91 8.05
C VAL A 129 12.07 -0.87 6.63
N SER A 130 11.43 -1.57 5.70
CA SER A 130 11.86 -1.60 4.29
C SER A 130 11.00 -0.71 3.41
N LEU A 131 11.61 0.37 2.93
CA LEU A 131 11.08 1.31 1.93
C LEU A 131 11.68 1.08 0.54
N LEU A 132 12.28 -0.09 0.33
CA LEU A 132 12.87 -0.49 -0.94
C LEU A 132 11.78 -0.89 -1.95
N PRO A 133 12.11 -0.90 -3.26
CA PRO A 133 11.22 -1.45 -4.29
C PRO A 133 10.68 -2.83 -3.93
N SER A 134 9.41 -3.07 -4.25
CA SER A 134 8.65 -4.26 -3.85
C SER A 134 9.30 -5.61 -4.26
N ASN A 135 10.07 -5.63 -5.35
CA ASN A 135 10.80 -6.81 -5.82
C ASN A 135 11.99 -7.20 -4.92
N LEU A 136 12.52 -6.29 -4.10
CA LEU A 136 13.62 -6.55 -3.17
C LEU A 136 13.13 -7.04 -1.79
N VAL A 137 11.86 -6.79 -1.45
CA VAL A 137 11.28 -7.10 -0.13
C VAL A 137 11.44 -8.59 0.26
N PRO A 138 11.19 -9.58 -0.61
CA PRO A 138 11.39 -10.99 -0.24
C PRO A 138 12.83 -11.33 0.16
N ARG A 139 13.84 -10.68 -0.45
CA ARG A 139 15.25 -10.89 -0.09
C ARG A 139 15.59 -10.29 1.27
N ILE A 140 15.02 -9.13 1.59
CA ILE A 140 15.17 -8.50 2.91
C ILE A 140 14.49 -9.36 3.97
N ALA A 141 13.27 -9.85 3.70
CA ALA A 141 12.53 -10.72 4.60
C ALA A 141 13.29 -12.01 4.93
N GLU A 142 13.94 -12.63 3.94
CA GLU A 142 14.81 -13.80 4.15
C GLU A 142 15.94 -13.51 5.17
N GLN A 143 16.61 -12.36 5.05
CA GLN A 143 17.68 -11.96 5.97
C GLN A 143 17.17 -11.62 7.37
N CYS A 144 16.00 -10.98 7.44
CA CYS A 144 15.27 -10.73 8.68
C CYS A 144 14.93 -12.04 9.41
N ILE A 145 14.37 -13.03 8.71
CA ILE A 145 14.04 -14.36 9.25
C ILE A 145 15.30 -15.08 9.73
N ALA A 146 16.39 -15.02 8.96
CA ALA A 146 17.66 -15.63 9.35
C ALA A 146 18.20 -15.03 10.66
N SER A 147 18.04 -13.72 10.84
CA SER A 147 18.50 -12.96 12.01
C SER A 147 17.50 -12.92 13.17
N ARG A 148 16.29 -13.46 12.99
CA ARG A 148 15.14 -13.34 13.90
C ARG A 148 14.74 -11.89 14.21
N ILE A 149 14.85 -11.02 13.21
CA ILE A 149 14.49 -9.60 13.32
C ILE A 149 13.23 -9.33 12.52
N SER A 150 12.26 -8.68 13.15
CA SER A 150 10.97 -8.38 12.50
C SER A 150 11.13 -7.33 11.39
N LEU A 151 10.30 -7.47 10.36
CA LEU A 151 10.25 -6.58 9.19
C LEU A 151 8.89 -5.88 9.13
N VAL A 152 8.89 -4.57 8.87
CA VAL A 152 7.70 -3.77 8.54
C VAL A 152 7.87 -3.17 7.15
N THR A 153 6.84 -3.27 6.29
CA THR A 153 6.90 -2.76 4.92
C THR A 153 5.52 -2.32 4.40
N PRO A 154 5.44 -1.28 3.54
CA PRO A 154 4.18 -0.87 2.92
C PRO A 154 3.78 -1.77 1.76
N SER A 155 4.67 -2.67 1.31
CA SER A 155 4.47 -3.49 0.11
C SER A 155 3.37 -4.53 0.29
N TYR A 156 2.71 -4.87 -0.83
CA TYR A 156 1.79 -6.01 -0.89
C TYR A 156 2.47 -7.34 -0.52
N ILE A 157 1.69 -8.27 0.05
CA ILE A 157 2.15 -9.65 0.27
C ILE A 157 2.21 -10.38 -1.08
N SER A 158 3.37 -10.32 -1.73
CA SER A 158 3.68 -11.04 -2.97
C SER A 158 3.74 -12.56 -2.76
N GLN A 159 3.77 -13.32 -3.87
CA GLN A 159 3.95 -14.77 -3.79
C GLN A 159 5.29 -15.14 -3.14
N GLY A 160 6.38 -14.44 -3.48
CA GLY A 160 7.70 -14.67 -2.90
C GLY A 160 7.74 -14.40 -1.40
N LEU A 161 7.05 -13.36 -0.93
CA LEU A 161 6.92 -13.11 0.51
C LEU A 161 6.07 -14.20 1.17
N ARG A 162 4.94 -14.55 0.58
CA ARG A 162 4.02 -15.59 1.11
C ARG A 162 4.70 -16.95 1.25
N SER A 163 5.62 -17.32 0.37
CA SER A 163 6.36 -18.60 0.47
C SER A 163 7.29 -18.68 1.69
N GLN A 164 7.59 -17.55 2.33
CA GLN A 164 8.45 -17.50 3.52
C GLN A 164 7.67 -17.56 4.84
N ASP A 165 6.33 -17.66 4.80
CA ASP A 165 5.45 -17.63 5.97
C ASP A 165 5.81 -18.68 7.03
N LEU A 166 5.93 -19.95 6.62
CA LEU A 166 6.28 -21.04 7.54
C LEU A 166 7.65 -20.82 8.20
N GLN A 167 8.65 -20.39 7.42
CA GLN A 167 9.99 -20.13 7.95
C GLN A 167 9.99 -18.97 8.95
N ALA A 168 9.21 -17.92 8.67
CA ALA A 168 9.04 -16.80 9.59
C ALA A 168 8.34 -17.25 10.90
N VAL A 169 7.32 -18.11 10.82
CA VAL A 169 6.67 -18.70 12.00
C VAL A 169 7.65 -19.54 12.81
N GLU A 170 8.40 -20.44 12.18
CA GLU A 170 9.38 -21.32 12.83
C GLU A 170 10.53 -20.55 13.51
N ARG A 171 10.85 -19.37 12.99
CA ARG A 171 11.89 -18.48 13.53
C ARG A 171 11.35 -17.42 14.48
N ASP A 172 10.08 -17.49 14.85
CA ASP A 172 9.43 -16.52 15.74
C ASP A 172 9.61 -15.06 15.23
N THR A 173 9.56 -14.89 13.91
CA THR A 173 9.82 -13.61 13.24
C THR A 173 8.53 -13.07 12.64
N LEU A 174 8.25 -11.79 12.88
CA LEU A 174 7.13 -11.08 12.27
C LEU A 174 7.56 -10.37 10.99
N ILE A 175 6.92 -10.72 9.88
CA ILE A 175 7.00 -9.97 8.62
C ILE A 175 5.66 -9.26 8.42
N LEU A 176 5.55 -8.04 8.90
CA LEU A 176 4.35 -7.22 8.83
C LEU A 176 4.36 -6.40 7.53
N ALA A 177 3.53 -6.82 6.57
CA ALA A 177 3.41 -6.21 5.25
C ALA A 177 2.08 -5.46 5.09
N GLU A 178 1.92 -4.76 3.96
CA GLU A 178 0.74 -3.96 3.67
C GLU A 178 0.48 -2.90 4.77
N VAL A 179 1.53 -2.26 5.29
CA VAL A 179 1.43 -1.20 6.31
C VAL A 179 1.71 0.18 5.72
N GLY A 180 1.15 0.47 4.55
CA GLY A 180 1.23 1.77 3.92
C GLY A 180 -0.01 2.63 4.18
N PHE A 181 -0.37 3.46 3.20
CA PHE A 181 -1.69 4.07 3.13
C PHE A 181 -2.70 3.19 2.39
N ASN A 182 -2.34 2.76 1.17
CA ASN A 182 -3.13 1.87 0.32
C ASN A 182 -2.18 0.99 -0.50
N PRO A 183 -1.87 -0.24 -0.05
CA PRO A 183 -2.51 -0.96 1.05
C PRO A 183 -1.97 -0.54 2.43
N GLY A 184 -2.85 -0.44 3.43
CA GLY A 184 -2.50 -0.28 4.84
C GLY A 184 -3.57 0.45 5.63
N TYR A 185 -3.47 1.77 5.72
CA TYR A 185 -4.49 2.56 6.41
C TYR A 185 -5.91 2.35 5.86
N ASP A 186 -6.07 2.14 4.54
CA ASP A 186 -7.36 1.80 3.93
C ASP A 186 -8.01 0.58 4.61
N HIS A 187 -7.21 -0.44 4.92
CA HIS A 187 -7.63 -1.63 5.63
C HIS A 187 -7.82 -1.40 7.12
N CYS A 188 -6.90 -0.70 7.78
CA CYS A 188 -6.97 -0.42 9.22
C CYS A 188 -8.24 0.37 9.55
N ALA A 189 -8.55 1.38 8.75
CA ALA A 189 -9.76 2.16 8.90
C ALA A 189 -11.01 1.29 8.65
N ALA A 190 -10.99 0.41 7.64
CA ALA A 190 -12.12 -0.49 7.36
C ALA A 190 -12.37 -1.43 8.53
N LEU A 191 -11.33 -2.05 9.08
CA LEU A 191 -11.38 -2.90 10.27
C LEU A 191 -11.97 -2.17 11.48
N ALA A 192 -11.54 -0.93 11.74
CA ALA A 192 -12.10 -0.12 12.82
C ALA A 192 -13.60 0.12 12.65
N ARG A 193 -14.07 0.41 11.43
CA ARG A 193 -15.51 0.61 11.19
C ARG A 193 -16.28 -0.69 11.25
N PHE A 194 -15.71 -1.78 10.75
CA PHE A 194 -16.32 -3.08 10.84
C PHE A 194 -16.52 -3.48 12.31
N ASP A 195 -15.49 -3.31 13.15
CA ASP A 195 -15.57 -3.57 14.59
C ASP A 195 -16.69 -2.77 15.28
N ARG A 196 -16.81 -1.47 15.00
CA ARG A 196 -17.91 -0.63 15.51
C ARG A 196 -19.28 -1.15 15.07
N LEU A 197 -19.47 -1.44 13.78
CA LEU A 197 -20.75 -1.97 13.25
C LEU A 197 -21.15 -3.29 13.90
N LYS A 198 -20.17 -4.15 14.23
CA LYS A 198 -20.43 -5.40 14.96
C LYS A 198 -20.91 -5.15 16.38
N GLN A 199 -20.30 -4.22 17.10
CA GLN A 199 -20.71 -3.84 18.45
C GLN A 199 -22.14 -3.27 18.44
N GLU A 200 -22.53 -2.62 17.34
CA GLU A 200 -23.90 -2.16 17.07
C GLU A 200 -24.86 -3.30 16.65
N GLY A 201 -24.44 -4.56 16.64
CA GLY A 201 -25.27 -5.72 16.25
C GLY A 201 -25.58 -5.79 14.75
N LYS A 202 -24.71 -5.23 13.90
CA LYS A 202 -24.88 -5.22 12.44
C LYS A 202 -23.98 -6.24 11.76
N ARG A 203 -24.52 -6.84 10.70
CA ARG A 203 -23.83 -7.68 9.73
C ARG A 203 -23.47 -6.86 8.50
N ILE A 204 -22.21 -6.91 8.09
CA ILE A 204 -21.72 -6.29 6.85
C ILE A 204 -22.01 -7.21 5.66
N HIS A 205 -22.50 -6.64 4.57
CA HIS A 205 -22.82 -7.36 3.33
C HIS A 205 -22.16 -6.75 2.09
N MET A 206 -21.68 -5.50 2.16
CA MET A 206 -21.01 -4.80 1.06
C MET A 206 -19.82 -4.00 1.59
N TYR A 207 -18.71 -4.02 0.85
CA TYR A 207 -17.57 -3.13 1.05
C TYR A 207 -16.97 -2.71 -0.28
N MET A 208 -16.84 -1.40 -0.45
CA MET A 208 -16.13 -0.78 -1.55
C MET A 208 -15.11 0.21 -0.98
N SER A 209 -13.90 0.23 -1.52
CA SER A 209 -12.85 1.16 -1.14
C SER A 209 -12.17 1.72 -2.37
N PHE A 210 -12.27 3.02 -2.57
CA PHE A 210 -11.62 3.74 -3.66
C PHE A 210 -10.58 4.69 -3.11
N CYS A 211 -9.40 4.71 -3.72
CA CYS A 211 -8.33 5.58 -3.27
C CYS A 211 -7.55 6.16 -4.45
N GLY A 212 -7.10 7.40 -4.33
CA GLY A 212 -6.20 8.04 -5.28
C GLY A 212 -5.31 9.06 -4.60
N SER A 213 -4.01 9.00 -4.90
CA SER A 213 -3.09 10.13 -4.71
C SER A 213 -2.98 10.85 -6.04
N LEU A 214 -3.44 12.09 -6.07
CA LEU A 214 -3.64 12.90 -7.26
C LEU A 214 -2.97 14.27 -7.04
N PRO A 215 -2.64 15.05 -8.09
CA PRO A 215 -2.46 16.48 -7.89
C PRO A 215 -3.76 17.09 -7.34
N ALA A 216 -3.65 18.09 -6.46
CA ALA A 216 -4.80 18.91 -6.13
C ALA A 216 -5.42 19.48 -7.42
N PRO A 217 -6.74 19.72 -7.50
CA PRO A 217 -7.40 20.11 -8.75
C PRO A 217 -6.73 21.29 -9.48
N GLU A 218 -6.25 22.28 -8.74
CA GLU A 218 -5.52 23.45 -9.25
C GLU A 218 -4.12 23.10 -9.82
N CYS A 219 -3.54 21.98 -9.41
CA CYS A 219 -2.23 21.47 -9.86
C CYS A 219 -2.35 20.40 -10.95
N ALA A 220 -3.57 20.03 -11.37
CA ALA A 220 -3.83 18.94 -12.29
C ALA A 220 -3.77 19.34 -13.78
N ASN A 221 -3.41 20.59 -14.09
CA ASN A 221 -3.36 21.12 -15.45
C ASN A 221 -2.13 20.65 -16.26
N VAL A 222 -2.04 19.34 -16.47
CA VAL A 222 -1.06 18.64 -17.32
C VAL A 222 -1.79 17.58 -18.14
N PRO A 223 -1.27 17.14 -19.31
CA PRO A 223 -1.99 16.22 -20.20
C PRO A 223 -2.46 14.91 -19.55
N PHE A 224 -1.79 14.48 -18.49
CA PHE A 224 -2.09 13.26 -17.74
C PHE A 224 -3.16 13.44 -16.66
N GLY A 225 -3.47 14.69 -16.28
CA GLY A 225 -4.16 14.99 -15.03
C GLY A 225 -3.41 14.45 -13.79
N TYR A 226 -2.14 14.09 -13.91
CA TYR A 226 -1.43 13.31 -12.89
C TYR A 226 -0.03 13.86 -12.63
N LYS A 227 0.39 13.83 -11.36
CA LYS A 227 1.77 14.13 -10.93
C LYS A 227 2.24 13.02 -10.00
N ILE A 228 3.53 12.74 -10.00
CA ILE A 228 4.10 11.56 -9.34
C ILE A 228 4.36 11.84 -7.86
N SER A 229 3.68 11.08 -7.02
CA SER A 229 3.84 11.06 -5.55
C SER A 229 4.43 9.75 -5.01
N HIS A 230 4.74 8.79 -5.89
CA HIS A 230 5.34 7.48 -5.56
C HIS A 230 6.18 6.95 -6.74
N SER A 231 6.52 5.66 -6.77
CA SER A 231 7.31 5.08 -7.88
C SER A 231 6.58 5.19 -9.23
N PRO A 232 7.12 5.89 -10.26
CA PRO A 232 6.50 5.95 -11.58
C PRO A 232 6.43 4.59 -12.26
N ARG A 233 7.43 3.74 -12.02
CA ARG A 233 7.47 2.39 -12.59
C ARG A 233 6.32 1.54 -12.04
N GLU A 234 6.11 1.57 -10.72
CA GLU A 234 5.00 0.83 -10.09
C GLU A 234 3.65 1.40 -10.53
N MET A 235 3.53 2.73 -10.61
CA MET A 235 2.34 3.40 -11.16
C MET A 235 1.96 2.89 -12.55
N LEU A 236 2.93 2.75 -13.47
CA LEU A 236 2.68 2.23 -14.81
C LEU A 236 2.31 0.74 -14.80
N LEU A 237 3.00 -0.07 -14.00
CA LEU A 237 2.71 -1.51 -13.88
C LEU A 237 1.30 -1.77 -13.30
N ASP A 238 0.85 -0.95 -12.35
CA ASP A 238 -0.47 -1.06 -11.76
C ASP A 238 -1.59 -0.86 -12.78
N THR A 239 -1.35 -0.09 -13.84
CA THR A 239 -2.31 0.08 -14.95
C THR A 239 -2.46 -1.17 -15.83
N MET A 240 -1.56 -2.14 -15.68
CA MET A 240 -1.56 -3.39 -16.43
C MET A 240 -1.86 -4.61 -15.55
N ALA A 241 -2.07 -4.41 -14.25
CA ALA A 241 -2.23 -5.50 -13.30
C ALA A 241 -3.55 -6.28 -13.48
N PHE A 242 -3.51 -7.57 -13.17
CA PHE A 242 -4.72 -8.37 -12.97
C PHE A 242 -5.55 -7.79 -11.81
N SER A 243 -6.86 -7.72 -11.99
CA SER A 243 -7.77 -7.39 -10.89
C SER A 243 -8.92 -8.39 -10.76
N ARG A 244 -9.35 -8.61 -9.52
CA ARG A 244 -10.49 -9.47 -9.20
C ARG A 244 -11.28 -8.91 -8.04
N PHE A 245 -12.59 -8.89 -8.20
CA PHE A 245 -13.52 -8.33 -7.23
C PHE A 245 -14.83 -9.10 -7.23
N LYS A 246 -15.70 -8.81 -6.26
CA LYS A 246 -17.04 -9.38 -6.16
C LYS A 246 -18.05 -8.25 -6.26
N LEU A 247 -19.05 -8.40 -7.12
CA LEU A 247 -20.15 -7.45 -7.28
C LEU A 247 -21.43 -8.22 -7.54
N ASP A 248 -22.51 -7.91 -6.81
CA ASP A 248 -23.79 -8.64 -6.89
C ASP A 248 -23.60 -10.17 -6.71
N SER A 249 -22.81 -10.53 -5.71
CA SER A 249 -22.43 -11.91 -5.38
C SER A 249 -21.66 -12.67 -6.47
N LYS A 250 -21.34 -12.03 -7.60
CA LYS A 250 -20.60 -12.62 -8.72
C LYS A 250 -19.15 -12.18 -8.64
N GLN A 251 -18.24 -13.14 -8.77
CA GLN A 251 -16.83 -12.82 -8.97
C GLN A 251 -16.65 -12.29 -10.39
N ARG A 252 -15.89 -11.20 -10.48
CA ARG A 252 -15.52 -10.52 -11.70
C ARG A 252 -14.01 -10.36 -11.73
N GLN A 253 -13.44 -10.38 -12.92
CA GLN A 253 -12.01 -10.22 -13.09
C GLN A 253 -11.71 -9.40 -14.34
N VAL A 254 -10.63 -8.63 -14.28
CA VAL A 254 -10.02 -7.95 -15.41
C VAL A 254 -8.64 -8.56 -15.59
N TRP A 255 -8.39 -9.10 -16.77
CA TRP A 255 -7.11 -9.70 -17.08
C TRP A 255 -6.01 -8.64 -17.18
N GLU A 256 -4.77 -9.10 -17.04
CA GLU A 256 -3.60 -8.25 -17.24
C GLU A 256 -3.72 -7.49 -18.56
N TYR A 257 -3.26 -6.26 -18.54
CA TYR A 257 -3.32 -5.33 -19.64
C TYR A 257 -4.73 -4.92 -20.13
N GLU A 258 -5.84 -5.46 -19.60
CA GLU A 258 -7.20 -5.01 -19.96
C GLU A 258 -7.74 -3.92 -19.01
N LEU A 259 -6.99 -3.59 -17.96
CA LEU A 259 -7.49 -2.77 -16.84
C LEU A 259 -7.94 -1.37 -17.26
N THR A 260 -7.08 -0.66 -17.99
CA THR A 260 -7.36 0.70 -18.49
C THR A 260 -8.32 0.73 -19.67
N LYS A 261 -8.68 -0.43 -20.24
CA LYS A 261 -9.78 -0.57 -21.21
C LYS A 261 -11.13 -0.77 -20.51
N ARG A 262 -11.11 -1.23 -19.27
CA ARG A 262 -12.27 -1.67 -18.50
C ARG A 262 -12.35 -0.91 -17.17
N TYR A 263 -12.46 0.41 -17.30
CA TYR A 263 -12.57 1.36 -16.20
C TYR A 263 -13.98 1.96 -16.14
N PHE A 264 -14.31 2.54 -15.00
CA PHE A 264 -15.53 3.27 -14.74
C PHE A 264 -15.28 4.75 -15.04
N PRO A 265 -15.89 5.32 -16.10
CA PRO A 265 -15.58 6.66 -16.58
C PRO A 265 -16.04 7.77 -15.62
N LYS A 266 -16.97 7.47 -14.70
CA LYS A 266 -17.44 8.43 -13.72
C LYS A 266 -17.81 7.79 -12.39
N VAL A 267 -17.11 8.17 -11.33
CA VAL A 267 -17.45 7.85 -9.94
C VAL A 267 -17.77 9.12 -9.15
N ASP A 268 -18.99 9.19 -8.60
CA ASP A 268 -19.48 10.37 -7.88
C ASP A 268 -18.98 10.35 -6.43
N ILE A 269 -17.65 10.45 -6.23
CA ILE A 269 -17.01 10.33 -4.92
C ILE A 269 -16.80 11.68 -4.25
N MET A 270 -16.42 12.70 -5.02
CA MET A 270 -16.09 14.02 -4.51
C MET A 270 -16.90 15.07 -5.26
N GLU A 271 -17.62 15.91 -4.52
CA GLU A 271 -18.42 16.98 -5.12
C GLU A 271 -17.52 17.99 -5.84
N GLY A 272 -17.94 18.44 -7.02
CA GLY A 272 -17.17 19.40 -7.84
C GLY A 272 -15.92 18.82 -8.52
N VAL A 273 -15.56 17.56 -8.27
CA VAL A 273 -14.39 16.91 -8.87
C VAL A 273 -14.81 15.68 -9.67
N SER A 274 -14.60 15.71 -10.98
CA SER A 274 -14.84 14.55 -11.83
C SER A 274 -13.70 13.55 -11.68
N LEU A 275 -14.04 12.29 -11.39
CA LEU A 275 -13.09 11.20 -11.22
C LEU A 275 -13.54 9.98 -12.03
N GLU A 276 -12.57 9.31 -12.62
CA GLU A 276 -12.69 7.95 -13.14
C GLU A 276 -12.08 6.96 -12.15
N ALA A 277 -12.44 5.68 -12.27
CA ALA A 277 -11.89 4.63 -11.44
C ALA A 277 -11.66 3.33 -12.20
N PHE A 278 -10.64 2.57 -11.83
CA PHE A 278 -10.49 1.18 -12.28
C PHE A 278 -10.29 0.26 -11.07
N PRO A 279 -10.73 -1.02 -11.14
CA PRO A 279 -10.54 -1.96 -10.04
C PRO A 279 -9.06 -2.18 -9.74
N ASN A 280 -8.69 -2.38 -8.47
CA ASN A 280 -7.29 -2.49 -8.05
C ASN A 280 -6.98 -3.85 -7.42
N HIS A 281 -6.04 -4.58 -8.04
CA HIS A 281 -5.55 -5.91 -7.66
C HIS A 281 -6.68 -6.90 -7.32
N ASP A 282 -6.37 -7.93 -6.52
CA ASP A 282 -7.31 -8.97 -6.12
C ASP A 282 -7.95 -8.66 -4.76
N ALA A 283 -9.05 -7.91 -4.80
CA ALA A 283 -9.85 -7.56 -3.63
C ALA A 283 -10.46 -8.80 -2.94
N VAL A 284 -10.68 -9.89 -3.66
CA VAL A 284 -11.31 -11.12 -3.11
C VAL A 284 -10.41 -11.81 -2.09
N THR A 285 -9.08 -11.64 -2.17
CA THR A 285 -8.16 -12.20 -1.17
C THR A 285 -8.40 -11.68 0.24
N TYR A 286 -8.85 -10.43 0.37
CA TYR A 286 -9.09 -9.77 1.66
C TYR A 286 -10.28 -10.36 2.42
N LEU A 287 -11.23 -11.00 1.73
CA LEU A 287 -12.33 -11.72 2.38
C LEU A 287 -11.84 -12.80 3.36
N LYS A 288 -10.66 -13.38 3.09
CA LYS A 288 -10.00 -14.33 3.99
C LYS A 288 -9.11 -13.61 5.02
N LYS A 289 -8.42 -12.54 4.61
CA LYS A 289 -7.45 -11.80 5.45
C LYS A 289 -8.11 -11.05 6.60
N PHE A 290 -9.32 -10.51 6.42
CA PHE A 290 -10.04 -9.82 7.50
C PHE A 290 -10.49 -10.74 8.66
N LYS A 291 -10.17 -12.05 8.60
CA LYS A 291 -10.40 -13.06 9.66
C LYS A 291 -11.82 -13.02 10.28
N TRP A 292 -12.83 -12.61 9.51
CA TRP A 292 -14.20 -12.49 9.97
C TRP A 292 -15.10 -13.55 9.32
N PRO A 293 -15.77 -14.43 10.11
CA PRO A 293 -16.64 -15.50 9.60
C PRO A 293 -17.77 -15.06 8.65
N VAL A 294 -18.18 -13.80 8.70
CA VAL A 294 -19.38 -13.24 8.05
C VAL A 294 -19.03 -12.40 6.81
N ILE A 295 -17.79 -11.92 6.70
CA ILE A 295 -17.29 -11.20 5.52
C ILE A 295 -17.25 -12.12 4.28
N ARG A 296 -17.12 -13.45 4.46
CA ARG A 296 -17.04 -14.42 3.35
C ARG A 296 -18.27 -14.38 2.41
N ASP A 297 -19.43 -14.02 2.96
CA ASP A 297 -20.70 -14.02 2.23
C ASP A 297 -21.06 -12.65 1.62
N MET A 298 -20.21 -11.63 1.75
CA MET A 298 -20.51 -10.28 1.24
C MET A 298 -20.89 -10.32 -0.24
N SER A 299 -21.98 -9.67 -0.62
CA SER A 299 -22.40 -9.57 -2.02
C SER A 299 -21.40 -8.76 -2.83
N THR A 300 -20.76 -7.77 -2.22
CA THR A 300 -19.85 -6.85 -2.90
C THR A 300 -18.58 -6.64 -2.09
N MET A 301 -17.45 -6.82 -2.77
CA MET A 301 -16.08 -6.60 -2.28
C MET A 301 -15.28 -6.03 -3.44
N MET A 302 -15.01 -4.73 -3.40
CA MET A 302 -14.30 -4.04 -4.46
C MET A 302 -13.28 -3.05 -3.89
N ARG A 303 -12.10 -3.02 -4.49
CA ARG A 303 -11.11 -1.96 -4.32
C ARG A 303 -10.89 -1.30 -5.67
N GLY A 304 -10.70 0.02 -5.68
CA GLY A 304 -10.49 0.77 -6.90
C GLY A 304 -9.47 1.89 -6.74
N THR A 305 -8.82 2.22 -7.85
CA THR A 305 -7.90 3.34 -7.96
C THR A 305 -8.60 4.50 -8.64
N LEU A 306 -8.47 5.70 -8.07
CA LEU A 306 -9.06 6.93 -8.60
C LEU A 306 -8.06 7.70 -9.47
N ARG A 307 -8.54 8.27 -10.57
CA ARG A 307 -7.82 9.16 -11.47
C ARG A 307 -8.72 10.27 -11.99
N TYR A 308 -8.14 11.33 -12.53
CA TYR A 308 -8.90 12.30 -13.31
C TYR A 308 -9.25 11.70 -14.69
N PRO A 309 -10.39 12.11 -15.28
CA PRO A 309 -10.83 11.63 -16.58
C PRO A 309 -9.77 11.74 -17.68
N GLY A 310 -9.66 10.70 -18.51
CA GLY A 310 -8.75 10.62 -19.65
C GLY A 310 -7.41 9.96 -19.34
N PHE A 311 -7.12 9.71 -18.06
CA PHE A 311 -5.91 8.98 -17.65
C PHE A 311 -5.92 7.56 -18.22
N SER A 312 -7.03 6.82 -18.06
CA SER A 312 -7.15 5.43 -18.50
C SER A 312 -7.04 5.30 -20.02
N ASP A 313 -7.68 6.19 -20.78
CA ASP A 313 -7.59 6.21 -22.25
C ASP A 313 -6.15 6.50 -22.73
N LEU A 314 -5.44 7.41 -22.07
CA LEU A 314 -4.05 7.71 -22.38
C LEU A 314 -3.13 6.52 -22.08
N MET A 315 -3.31 5.86 -20.94
CA MET A 315 -2.55 4.64 -20.60
C MET A 315 -2.84 3.49 -21.57
N GLN A 316 -4.09 3.34 -21.99
CA GLN A 316 -4.47 2.39 -23.03
C GLN A 316 -3.79 2.70 -24.37
N SER A 317 -3.65 3.98 -24.71
CA SER A 317 -2.93 4.43 -25.91
C SER A 317 -1.43 4.12 -25.80
N PHE A 318 -0.80 4.43 -24.65
CA PHE A 318 0.61 4.12 -24.39
C PHE A 318 0.91 2.62 -24.47
N LYS A 319 0.00 1.80 -23.95
CA LYS A 319 0.06 0.34 -24.11
C LYS A 319 0.01 -0.05 -25.59
N ALA A 320 -0.95 0.48 -26.34
CA ALA A 320 -1.17 0.13 -27.74
C ALA A 320 0.02 0.45 -28.64
N ILE A 321 0.81 1.49 -28.32
CA ILE A 321 2.03 1.85 -29.05
C ILE A 321 3.32 1.22 -28.49
N GLY A 322 3.20 0.34 -27.49
CA GLY A 322 4.33 -0.41 -26.93
C GLY A 322 5.14 0.31 -25.86
N LEU A 323 4.76 1.51 -25.41
CA LEU A 323 5.49 2.25 -24.37
C LEU A 323 5.43 1.60 -22.99
N LEU A 324 4.41 0.78 -22.73
CA LEU A 324 4.28 0.04 -21.46
C LEU A 324 4.85 -1.38 -21.53
N ASN A 325 5.57 -1.73 -22.60
CA ASN A 325 6.16 -3.05 -22.77
C ASN A 325 7.36 -3.24 -21.81
N THR A 326 7.43 -4.40 -21.15
CA THR A 326 8.51 -4.80 -20.24
C THR A 326 9.41 -5.90 -20.79
N ASP A 327 9.00 -6.57 -21.86
CA ASP A 327 9.61 -7.82 -22.36
C ASP A 327 10.62 -7.55 -23.48
N THR A 328 10.51 -6.38 -24.12
CA THR A 328 11.43 -5.93 -25.16
C THR A 328 12.46 -4.97 -24.59
N THR A 329 13.61 -4.90 -25.26
CA THR A 329 14.68 -3.95 -24.93
C THR A 329 14.86 -3.00 -26.09
N ILE A 330 14.88 -1.71 -25.78
CA ILE A 330 15.17 -0.63 -26.74
C ILE A 330 16.37 0.18 -26.25
N ASN A 331 16.98 0.95 -27.15
CA ASN A 331 18.12 1.81 -26.83
C ASN A 331 17.98 3.16 -27.56
N PRO A 332 17.05 4.03 -27.14
CA PRO A 332 16.89 5.34 -27.73
C PRO A 332 18.11 6.24 -27.49
N SER A 333 18.52 6.97 -28.53
CA SER A 333 19.59 7.98 -28.46
C SER A 333 19.11 9.30 -27.85
N SER A 334 17.80 9.56 -27.87
CA SER A 334 17.18 10.77 -27.33
C SER A 334 15.76 10.46 -26.84
N TRP A 335 15.19 11.33 -26.00
CA TRP A 335 13.79 11.19 -25.58
C TRP A 335 12.82 11.24 -26.77
N GLN A 336 13.12 12.02 -27.80
CA GLN A 336 12.31 12.12 -29.02
C GLN A 336 12.32 10.83 -29.85
N ASP A 337 13.27 9.92 -29.62
CA ASP A 337 13.32 8.60 -30.27
C ASP A 337 12.55 7.52 -29.50
N LEU A 338 12.14 7.79 -28.26
CA LEU A 338 11.55 6.79 -27.36
C LEU A 338 10.32 6.12 -27.98
N THR A 339 9.37 6.93 -28.44
CA THR A 339 8.10 6.41 -28.97
C THR A 339 8.31 5.62 -30.25
N ARG A 340 9.15 6.12 -31.15
CA ARG A 340 9.49 5.42 -32.39
C ARG A 340 10.07 4.06 -32.09
N HIS A 341 11.07 3.96 -31.20
CA HIS A 341 11.69 2.68 -30.88
C HIS A 341 10.73 1.69 -30.21
N ALA A 342 9.87 2.16 -29.31
CA ALA A 342 8.84 1.32 -28.70
C ALA A 342 7.88 0.76 -29.76
N LEU A 343 7.40 1.60 -30.67
CA LEU A 343 6.48 1.19 -31.73
C LEU A 343 7.16 0.27 -32.76
N GLN A 344 8.43 0.51 -33.10
CA GLN A 344 9.19 -0.39 -33.98
C GLN A 344 9.40 -1.77 -33.35
N ALA A 345 9.70 -1.83 -32.05
CA ALA A 345 9.83 -3.08 -31.33
C ALA A 345 8.50 -3.85 -31.30
N LEU A 346 7.37 -3.14 -31.20
CA LEU A 346 6.03 -3.73 -31.24
C LEU A 346 5.65 -4.25 -32.64
N LEU A 347 5.87 -3.45 -33.68
CA LEU A 347 5.42 -3.76 -35.05
C LEU A 347 6.41 -4.62 -35.84
N GLY A 348 7.67 -4.72 -35.40
CA GLY A 348 8.73 -5.40 -36.15
C GLY A 348 9.11 -4.69 -37.46
N ALA A 349 8.76 -3.41 -37.61
CA ALA A 349 8.95 -2.63 -38.83
C ALA A 349 9.88 -1.43 -38.64
N LYS A 350 10.52 -0.98 -39.72
CA LYS A 350 11.28 0.28 -39.72
C LYS A 350 10.32 1.46 -39.84
N LEU A 351 10.46 2.45 -38.96
CA LEU A 351 9.65 3.66 -38.96
C LEU A 351 10.55 4.89 -39.06
N ASN A 352 10.11 5.89 -39.83
CA ASN A 352 10.72 7.22 -39.83
C ASN A 352 10.27 7.98 -38.57
N ASN A 353 11.12 8.85 -38.04
CA ASN A 353 10.81 9.63 -36.83
C ASN A 353 10.00 10.91 -37.13
N GLU A 354 9.38 11.02 -38.29
CA GLU A 354 8.60 12.20 -38.65
C GLU A 354 7.21 12.16 -38.02
N PRO A 355 6.65 13.29 -37.52
CA PRO A 355 5.34 13.32 -36.87
C PRO A 355 4.21 12.71 -37.71
N VAL A 356 4.25 12.93 -39.03
CA VAL A 356 3.26 12.37 -39.97
C VAL A 356 3.38 10.85 -40.06
N SER A 357 4.61 10.31 -40.09
CA SER A 357 4.85 8.87 -40.11
C SER A 357 4.40 8.21 -38.81
N LEU A 358 4.69 8.83 -37.67
CA LEU A 358 4.24 8.34 -36.36
C LEU A 358 2.71 8.37 -36.25
N ARG A 359 2.06 9.48 -36.65
CA ARG A 359 0.59 9.58 -36.67
C ARG A 359 -0.03 8.49 -37.56
N SER A 360 0.53 8.25 -38.74
CA SER A 360 0.05 7.18 -39.62
C SER A 360 0.15 5.82 -38.95
N ALA A 361 1.30 5.51 -38.33
CA ALA A 361 1.52 4.23 -37.65
C ALA A 361 0.65 4.08 -36.39
N PHE A 362 0.26 5.18 -35.72
CA PHE A 362 -0.69 5.13 -34.62
C PHE A 362 -2.09 4.70 -35.07
N GLY A 363 -2.51 5.07 -36.28
CA GLY A 363 -3.81 4.65 -36.84
C GLY A 363 -3.96 3.14 -37.00
N ASP A 364 -2.86 2.38 -37.01
CA ASP A 364 -2.89 0.93 -37.09
C ASP A 364 -3.17 0.26 -35.73
N VAL A 365 -2.95 0.97 -34.61
CA VAL A 365 -2.93 0.38 -33.26
C VAL A 365 -3.79 1.11 -32.22
N VAL A 366 -4.17 2.37 -32.47
CA VAL A 366 -4.94 3.23 -31.58
C VAL A 366 -6.22 3.68 -32.29
N ALA A 367 -7.30 3.85 -31.53
CA ALA A 367 -8.57 4.37 -32.07
C ALA A 367 -8.40 5.83 -32.55
N ASP A 368 -9.09 6.21 -33.62
CA ASP A 368 -8.94 7.52 -34.27
C ASP A 368 -9.11 8.71 -33.30
N ASP A 369 -10.08 8.63 -32.39
CA ASP A 369 -10.38 9.66 -31.39
C ASP A 369 -9.32 9.79 -30.29
N ALA A 370 -8.47 8.76 -30.10
CA ALA A 370 -7.38 8.74 -29.14
C ALA A 370 -6.04 9.22 -29.72
N ILE A 371 -5.89 9.33 -31.05
CA ILE A 371 -4.64 9.75 -31.71
C ILE A 371 -4.25 11.19 -31.33
N ASP A 372 -5.19 12.12 -31.34
CA ASP A 372 -4.92 13.53 -31.04
C ASP A 372 -4.53 13.76 -29.56
N PRO A 373 -5.25 13.21 -28.56
CA PRO A 373 -4.79 13.21 -27.17
C PRO A 373 -3.41 12.56 -26.99
N LEU A 374 -3.15 11.42 -27.64
CA LEU A 374 -1.88 10.73 -27.59
C LEU A 374 -0.73 11.60 -28.12
N MET A 375 -0.90 12.18 -29.32
CA MET A 375 0.11 13.05 -29.94
C MET A 375 0.43 14.26 -29.04
N ARG A 376 -0.58 14.89 -28.43
CA ARG A 376 -0.38 16.02 -27.50
C ARG A 376 0.40 15.59 -26.26
N ALA A 377 0.06 14.45 -25.66
CA ALA A 377 0.76 13.94 -24.49
C ALA A 377 2.23 13.61 -24.80
N LEU A 378 2.50 12.97 -25.95
CA LEU A 378 3.85 12.63 -26.39
C LEU A 378 4.69 13.85 -26.74
N ALA A 379 4.10 14.86 -27.39
CA ALA A 379 4.76 16.13 -27.69
C ALA A 379 5.12 16.88 -26.40
N TRP A 380 4.20 16.96 -25.43
CA TRP A 380 4.45 17.57 -24.12
C TRP A 380 5.57 16.84 -23.35
N LEU A 381 5.61 15.51 -23.43
CA LEU A 381 6.71 14.71 -22.88
C LEU A 381 8.04 14.89 -23.62
N GLU A 382 8.03 15.45 -24.82
CA GLU A 382 9.16 15.45 -25.78
C GLU A 382 9.61 14.03 -26.13
N ALA A 383 8.66 13.09 -26.17
CA ALA A 383 8.86 11.68 -26.49
C ALA A 383 8.74 11.37 -28.00
N VAL A 384 8.50 12.40 -28.81
CA VAL A 384 8.43 12.41 -30.27
C VAL A 384 9.04 13.70 -30.81
N PRO A 385 9.53 13.76 -32.06
CA PRO A 385 9.91 15.03 -32.66
C PRO A 385 8.69 15.92 -32.82
N SER A 386 8.81 17.20 -32.49
CA SER A 386 7.74 18.17 -32.68
C SER A 386 8.24 19.35 -33.51
N SER A 387 7.47 19.70 -34.55
CA SER A 387 7.66 20.93 -35.34
C SER A 387 7.14 22.17 -34.62
N VAL A 388 6.28 22.00 -33.61
CA VAL A 388 5.65 23.09 -32.85
C VAL A 388 6.15 23.03 -31.42
N GLY A 389 6.71 24.15 -30.96
CA GLY A 389 7.33 24.32 -29.66
C GLY A 389 6.36 24.31 -28.47
N GLU A 390 5.52 23.29 -28.32
CA GLU A 390 4.89 22.95 -27.03
C GLU A 390 5.97 22.39 -26.07
N ARG A 391 7.03 23.17 -25.85
CA ARG A 391 8.00 22.98 -24.79
C ARG A 391 7.35 23.48 -23.51
N GLY A 392 6.60 22.59 -22.87
CA GLY A 392 5.96 22.84 -21.59
C GLY A 392 6.53 21.92 -20.52
N GLY A 393 6.70 22.44 -19.30
CA GLY A 393 7.07 21.65 -18.13
C GLY A 393 8.55 21.68 -17.74
N PRO A 394 8.95 20.83 -16.78
CA PRO A 394 10.31 20.77 -16.26
C PRO A 394 11.36 20.41 -17.33
N SER A 395 12.62 20.74 -17.08
CA SER A 395 13.75 20.32 -17.90
C SER A 395 13.77 18.79 -18.05
N LEU A 396 14.13 18.29 -19.23
CA LEU A 396 14.26 16.86 -19.46
C LEU A 396 15.35 16.24 -18.55
N PRO A 397 15.18 14.99 -18.12
CA PRO A 397 16.28 14.24 -17.52
C PRO A 397 17.38 14.03 -18.56
N ALA A 398 18.57 13.62 -18.09
CA ALA A 398 19.65 13.20 -18.97
C ALA A 398 19.12 12.20 -20.01
N PRO A 399 19.64 12.22 -21.25
CA PRO A 399 19.22 11.29 -22.30
C PRO A 399 19.22 9.84 -21.79
N PRO A 400 18.28 9.01 -22.27
CA PRO A 400 18.20 7.62 -21.86
C PRO A 400 19.55 6.94 -22.09
N SER A 401 20.04 6.25 -21.06
CA SER A 401 21.36 5.63 -21.08
C SER A 401 21.25 4.12 -21.16
N GLY A 402 21.73 3.55 -22.27
CA GLY A 402 21.84 2.12 -22.46
C GLY A 402 20.50 1.40 -22.68
N PRO A 403 20.57 0.07 -22.89
CA PRO A 403 19.41 -0.75 -23.17
C PRO A 403 18.51 -0.93 -21.94
N ALA A 404 17.21 -0.63 -22.08
CA ALA A 404 16.18 -0.94 -21.09
C ALA A 404 14.82 -1.20 -21.74
N SER A 405 13.83 -1.57 -20.95
CA SER A 405 12.46 -1.70 -21.46
C SER A 405 11.86 -0.33 -21.82
N PRO A 406 10.95 -0.25 -22.81
CA PRO A 406 10.19 0.97 -23.07
C PRO A 406 9.54 1.57 -21.82
N LEU A 407 8.98 0.72 -20.95
CA LEU A 407 8.36 1.15 -19.69
C LEU A 407 9.36 1.80 -18.74
N ASP A 408 10.57 1.24 -18.61
CA ASP A 408 11.59 1.79 -17.71
C ASP A 408 12.10 3.15 -18.19
N HIS A 409 12.30 3.31 -19.50
CA HIS A 409 12.62 4.62 -20.08
C HIS A 409 11.49 5.63 -19.89
N LEU A 410 10.23 5.22 -20.11
CA LEU A 410 9.08 6.09 -19.85
C LEU A 410 9.01 6.48 -18.37
N ALA A 411 9.19 5.53 -17.45
CA ALA A 411 9.18 5.80 -16.01
C ALA A 411 10.26 6.83 -15.62
N GLN A 412 11.46 6.75 -16.20
CA GLN A 412 12.52 7.74 -16.03
C GLN A 412 12.09 9.12 -16.53
N LEU A 413 11.51 9.20 -17.74
CA LEU A 413 11.05 10.47 -18.31
C LEU A 413 9.94 11.11 -17.45
N LEU A 414 8.94 10.31 -17.07
CA LEU A 414 7.82 10.75 -16.25
C LEU A 414 8.28 11.25 -14.88
N SER A 415 9.28 10.61 -14.27
CA SER A 415 9.82 11.01 -12.95
C SER A 415 10.24 12.48 -12.86
N THR A 416 10.64 13.06 -14.00
CA THR A 416 11.01 14.47 -14.09
C THR A 416 9.87 15.32 -14.60
N LYS A 417 9.21 14.92 -15.70
CA LYS A 417 8.16 15.73 -16.34
C LYS A 417 6.91 15.89 -15.46
N LEU A 418 6.54 14.84 -14.72
CA LEU A 418 5.38 14.83 -13.82
C LEU A 418 5.75 15.06 -12.34
N ALA A 419 6.95 15.59 -12.06
CA ALA A 419 7.32 15.97 -10.69
C ALA A 419 6.44 17.12 -10.18
N TYR A 420 6.21 17.14 -8.87
CA TYR A 420 5.60 18.30 -8.20
C TYR A 420 6.61 19.45 -8.16
N GLY A 421 6.17 20.65 -8.55
CA GLY A 421 6.91 21.89 -8.39
C GLY A 421 6.83 22.44 -6.96
N PRO A 422 7.60 23.49 -6.63
CA PRO A 422 7.71 24.03 -5.27
C PRO A 422 6.39 24.48 -4.64
N ASN A 423 5.46 24.97 -5.46
CA ASN A 423 4.16 25.47 -5.01
C ASN A 423 3.02 24.46 -5.25
N ASP A 424 3.32 23.30 -5.83
CA ASP A 424 2.31 22.28 -6.04
C ASP A 424 2.04 21.52 -4.74
N ARG A 425 0.83 20.96 -4.63
CA ARG A 425 0.46 20.01 -3.58
C ARG A 425 -0.32 18.85 -4.17
N ASP A 426 -0.16 17.67 -3.58
CA ASP A 426 -1.02 16.53 -3.87
C ASP A 426 -2.31 16.58 -3.04
N MET A 427 -3.23 15.71 -3.43
CA MET A 427 -4.48 15.41 -2.78
C MET A 427 -4.60 13.89 -2.68
N LEU A 428 -4.77 13.40 -1.47
CA LEU A 428 -5.02 12.00 -1.17
C LEU A 428 -6.49 11.83 -0.81
N VAL A 429 -7.20 11.06 -1.64
CA VAL A 429 -8.61 10.72 -1.44
C VAL A 429 -8.72 9.26 -1.03
N LEU A 430 -9.45 9.00 0.04
CA LEU A 430 -9.90 7.67 0.43
C LEU A 430 -11.41 7.70 0.62
N HIS A 431 -12.12 6.86 -0.12
CA HIS A 431 -13.57 6.77 -0.12
C HIS A 431 -13.99 5.34 0.16
N GLN A 432 -14.92 5.14 1.09
CA GLN A 432 -15.41 3.82 1.43
C GLN A 432 -16.93 3.81 1.55
N GLU A 433 -17.52 2.75 1.04
CA GLU A 433 -18.93 2.44 1.25
C GLU A 433 -19.03 1.07 1.91
N ILE A 434 -19.71 1.03 3.06
CA ILE A 434 -19.92 -0.19 3.84
C ILE A 434 -21.42 -0.39 3.95
N GLY A 435 -21.95 -1.44 3.32
CA GLY A 435 -23.35 -1.83 3.49
C GLY A 435 -23.50 -2.78 4.67
N ALA A 436 -24.37 -2.45 5.62
CA ALA A 436 -24.67 -3.31 6.75
C ALA A 436 -26.17 -3.35 7.09
N SER A 437 -26.60 -4.43 7.73
CA SER A 437 -27.98 -4.67 8.18
C SER A 437 -27.99 -5.33 9.56
N PRO A 438 -29.09 -5.29 10.33
CA PRO A 438 -29.17 -6.00 11.61
C PRO A 438 -28.86 -7.51 11.51
N GLN A 439 -28.16 -8.07 12.50
CA GLN A 439 -27.66 -9.45 12.50
C GLN A 439 -28.78 -10.52 12.39
N ASN A 440 -29.95 -10.24 12.96
CA ASN A 440 -31.06 -11.20 13.08
C ASN A 440 -31.90 -11.33 11.79
N MET A 441 -31.61 -10.52 10.77
CA MET A 441 -32.31 -10.52 9.49
C MET A 441 -31.50 -11.32 8.46
N ILE A 442 -31.40 -12.64 8.66
CA ILE A 442 -31.08 -13.56 7.56
C ILE A 442 -32.38 -13.75 6.79
N ALA A 443 -32.66 -12.89 5.83
CA ALA A 443 -33.79 -13.19 4.98
C ALA A 443 -33.40 -14.26 3.94
N PRO A 444 -34.29 -15.24 3.70
CA PRO A 444 -34.01 -16.37 2.82
C PRO A 444 -33.69 -15.88 1.41
N ARG A 445 -32.83 -16.61 0.70
CA ARG A 445 -32.47 -16.40 -0.71
C ARG A 445 -33.76 -16.33 -1.56
N ILE A 446 -34.32 -15.14 -1.78
CA ILE A 446 -35.49 -14.97 -2.65
C ILE A 446 -34.99 -15.11 -4.10
N LYS A 447 -35.47 -16.12 -4.82
CA LYS A 447 -35.21 -16.25 -6.26
C LYS A 447 -35.80 -15.03 -6.98
N PRO A 448 -35.02 -14.29 -7.78
CA PRO A 448 -35.55 -13.14 -8.51
C PRO A 448 -36.66 -13.59 -9.48
N LYS A 449 -37.79 -12.88 -9.49
CA LYS A 449 -38.94 -13.20 -10.34
C LYS A 449 -38.68 -12.93 -11.83
N ASN A 450 -37.71 -12.08 -12.17
CA ASN A 450 -37.32 -11.74 -13.54
C ASN A 450 -35.80 -11.56 -13.69
N LYS A 451 -35.22 -11.90 -14.86
CA LYS A 451 -33.78 -11.76 -15.17
C LYS A 451 -33.23 -10.31 -15.09
N ARG A 452 -34.10 -9.30 -14.99
CA ARG A 452 -33.75 -7.87 -14.87
C ARG A 452 -33.87 -7.33 -13.44
N GLU A 453 -34.44 -8.08 -12.51
CA GLU A 453 -34.45 -7.74 -11.08
C GLU A 453 -33.26 -8.38 -10.39
N VAL A 454 -32.32 -7.52 -10.02
CA VAL A 454 -31.10 -7.89 -9.30
C VAL A 454 -31.46 -8.37 -7.90
N SER A 455 -31.01 -9.57 -7.51
CA SER A 455 -31.09 -10.04 -6.12
C SER A 455 -29.98 -9.40 -5.27
N LEU A 456 -29.93 -8.07 -5.24
CA LEU A 456 -29.22 -7.32 -4.20
C LEU A 456 -30.04 -7.51 -2.94
N PHE A 457 -29.66 -8.45 -2.09
CA PHE A 457 -30.39 -8.70 -0.84
C PHE A 457 -30.09 -7.58 0.16
N ILE A 458 -30.73 -6.43 -0.07
CA ILE A 458 -30.73 -5.25 0.78
C ILE A 458 -32.06 -5.33 1.52
N GLY A 459 -32.02 -5.84 2.75
CA GLY A 459 -33.20 -5.80 3.61
C GLY A 459 -33.70 -4.34 3.74
N PRO A 460 -34.98 -4.10 4.06
CA PRO A 460 -35.55 -2.75 4.18
C PRO A 460 -34.79 -1.85 5.16
N GLU A 461 -34.04 -2.45 6.09
CA GLU A 461 -33.22 -1.77 7.10
C GLU A 461 -31.71 -1.75 6.78
N SER A 462 -31.32 -2.09 5.56
CA SER A 462 -29.94 -1.96 5.13
C SER A 462 -29.54 -0.49 5.00
N VAL A 463 -28.41 -0.16 5.59
CA VAL A 463 -27.80 1.17 5.54
C VAL A 463 -26.44 1.05 4.88
N VAL A 464 -26.14 1.98 3.97
CA VAL A 464 -24.81 2.18 3.41
C VAL A 464 -24.17 3.34 4.16
N TYR A 465 -23.07 3.04 4.87
CA TYR A 465 -22.20 4.04 5.48
C TYR A 465 -21.21 4.49 4.43
N ARG A 466 -21.46 5.68 3.88
CA ARG A 466 -20.60 6.33 2.91
C ARG A 466 -19.68 7.27 3.64
N ARG A 467 -18.38 7.06 3.51
CA ARG A 467 -17.37 7.87 4.18
C ARG A 467 -16.23 8.27 3.28
N GLN A 468 -15.72 9.47 3.49
CA GLN A 468 -14.66 10.03 2.69
C GLN A 468 -13.62 10.73 3.57
N MET A 469 -12.38 10.64 3.15
CA MET A 469 -11.27 11.39 3.68
C MET A 469 -10.53 12.03 2.51
N VAL A 470 -10.29 13.33 2.62
CA VAL A 470 -9.52 14.11 1.64
C VAL A 470 -8.44 14.84 2.40
N MET A 471 -7.19 14.59 2.04
CA MET A 471 -6.02 15.18 2.68
C MET A 471 -5.13 15.82 1.63
N TYR A 472 -4.49 16.93 1.97
CA TYR A 472 -3.62 17.67 1.06
C TYR A 472 -2.18 17.64 1.55
N GLY A 473 -1.24 17.57 0.60
CA GLY A 473 0.17 17.79 0.87
C GLY A 473 0.46 19.23 1.23
N THR A 474 1.65 19.47 1.77
CA THR A 474 2.15 20.81 2.03
C THR A 474 3.03 21.26 0.87
N PRO A 475 2.75 22.42 0.22
CA PRO A 475 3.65 22.98 -0.78
C PRO A 475 5.08 23.11 -0.27
N GLY A 476 6.05 22.62 -1.03
CA GLY A 476 7.47 22.57 -0.64
C GLY A 476 7.80 21.60 0.51
N GLY A 477 6.80 20.90 1.05
CA GLY A 477 6.92 19.90 2.10
C GLY A 477 6.56 18.49 1.60
N PRO A 478 6.29 17.55 2.53
CA PRO A 478 5.89 16.21 2.15
C PRO A 478 4.51 16.19 1.47
N SER A 479 4.36 15.29 0.50
CA SER A 479 3.05 14.95 -0.06
C SER A 479 2.16 14.31 1.01
N ALA A 480 0.84 14.41 0.87
CA ALA A 480 -0.12 13.71 1.71
C ALA A 480 0.18 12.20 1.68
N LEU A 481 0.39 11.62 0.49
CA LEU A 481 0.74 10.19 0.41
C LEU A 481 1.97 9.84 1.23
N ALA A 482 3.04 10.65 1.17
CA ALA A 482 4.24 10.43 1.94
C ALA A 482 4.02 10.58 3.44
N LYS A 483 3.32 11.64 3.88
CA LYS A 483 3.00 11.89 5.28
C LYS A 483 2.23 10.72 5.89
N TYR A 484 1.08 10.36 5.31
CA TYR A 484 0.21 9.35 5.91
C TYR A 484 0.78 7.93 5.77
N THR A 485 1.50 7.63 4.69
CA THR A 485 2.19 6.33 4.59
C THR A 485 3.32 6.22 5.61
N GLY A 486 4.16 7.25 5.75
CA GLY A 486 5.26 7.24 6.71
C GLY A 486 4.79 7.13 8.14
N VAL A 487 3.69 7.80 8.48
CA VAL A 487 3.06 7.69 9.81
C VAL A 487 2.55 6.28 10.06
N SER A 488 1.81 5.68 9.12
CA SER A 488 1.31 4.30 9.23
C SER A 488 2.45 3.30 9.53
N LEU A 489 3.54 3.41 8.77
CA LEU A 489 4.72 2.55 8.91
C LEU A 489 5.41 2.73 10.26
N ALA A 490 5.69 3.98 10.63
CA ALA A 490 6.38 4.30 11.87
C ALA A 490 5.55 3.88 13.10
N THR A 491 4.23 4.08 13.07
CA THR A 491 3.33 3.65 14.14
C THR A 491 3.37 2.13 14.31
N ALA A 492 3.27 1.36 13.22
CA ALA A 492 3.36 -0.09 13.30
C ALA A 492 4.73 -0.56 13.77
N ALA A 493 5.82 0.02 13.25
CA ALA A 493 7.18 -0.31 13.67
C ALA A 493 7.39 -0.05 15.18
N LYS A 494 6.81 1.02 15.74
CA LYS A 494 6.79 1.27 17.19
C LYS A 494 6.03 0.20 17.96
N GLN A 495 4.91 -0.31 17.45
CA GLN A 495 4.21 -1.43 18.10
C GLN A 495 5.07 -2.70 18.12
N VAL A 496 5.78 -2.99 17.03
CA VAL A 496 6.67 -4.15 16.93
C VAL A 496 7.88 -3.99 17.86
N VAL A 497 8.57 -2.86 17.83
CA VAL A 497 9.82 -2.64 18.57
C VAL A 497 9.61 -2.64 20.09
N HIS A 498 8.41 -2.23 20.54
CA HIS A 498 8.02 -2.23 21.95
C HIS A 498 7.34 -3.53 22.39
N GLY A 499 7.32 -4.57 21.54
CA GLY A 499 6.75 -5.88 21.88
C GLY A 499 5.23 -5.90 22.03
N LYS A 500 4.52 -4.86 21.56
CA LYS A 500 3.04 -4.76 21.68
C LYS A 500 2.29 -5.70 20.74
N THR A 501 2.99 -6.29 19.77
CA THR A 501 2.49 -7.28 18.80
C THR A 501 2.82 -8.72 19.20
N THR A 502 2.95 -8.98 20.51
CA THR A 502 3.29 -10.30 21.05
C THR A 502 2.35 -11.40 20.51
N GLY A 503 2.92 -12.49 20.01
CA GLY A 503 2.17 -13.62 19.45
C GLY A 503 1.89 -13.53 17.95
N LEU A 504 2.24 -12.42 17.29
CA LEU A 504 2.23 -12.33 15.83
C LEU A 504 3.57 -12.81 15.25
N THR A 505 3.52 -13.86 14.43
CA THR A 505 4.66 -14.39 13.68
C THR A 505 4.22 -14.78 12.27
N GLY A 506 5.18 -14.97 11.37
CA GLY A 506 4.89 -15.27 9.96
C GLY A 506 4.75 -14.00 9.11
N VAL A 507 4.14 -14.16 7.93
CA VAL A 507 3.88 -13.10 6.97
C VAL A 507 2.47 -12.56 7.20
N VAL A 508 2.41 -11.42 7.88
CA VAL A 508 1.19 -10.91 8.51
C VAL A 508 0.69 -9.65 7.81
N PHE A 509 -0.62 -9.62 7.60
CA PHE A 509 -1.40 -8.44 7.21
C PHE A 509 -1.91 -7.73 8.47
N PRO A 510 -2.06 -6.38 8.52
CA PRO A 510 -2.42 -5.60 9.71
C PRO A 510 -3.90 -5.76 10.14
N ALA A 511 -4.39 -6.99 10.27
CA ALA A 511 -5.72 -7.30 10.78
C ALA A 511 -5.79 -7.36 12.31
N ASP A 512 -4.65 -7.51 12.97
CA ASP A 512 -4.61 -7.61 14.43
C ASP A 512 -4.83 -6.24 15.08
N GLU A 513 -5.61 -6.22 16.17
CA GLU A 513 -5.97 -5.02 16.90
C GLU A 513 -4.76 -4.27 17.46
N SER A 514 -3.72 -5.01 17.89
CA SER A 514 -2.45 -4.42 18.33
C SER A 514 -1.74 -3.61 17.24
N VAL A 515 -2.12 -3.79 15.97
CA VAL A 515 -1.55 -3.09 14.82
C VAL A 515 -2.50 -2.02 14.29
N TRP A 516 -3.73 -2.38 13.91
CA TRP A 516 -4.60 -1.43 13.21
C TRP A 516 -5.13 -0.32 14.12
N ARG A 517 -5.38 -0.60 15.40
CA ARG A 517 -5.97 0.38 16.32
C ARG A 517 -5.02 1.55 16.57
N PRO A 518 -3.73 1.33 16.94
CA PRO A 518 -2.78 2.43 17.07
C PRO A 518 -2.57 3.23 15.79
N ILE A 519 -2.61 2.59 14.62
CA ILE A 519 -2.50 3.29 13.33
C ILE A 519 -3.70 4.23 13.13
N VAL A 520 -4.92 3.76 13.38
CA VAL A 520 -6.14 4.58 13.24
C VAL A 520 -6.15 5.74 14.21
N GLU A 521 -5.84 5.49 15.49
CA GLU A 521 -5.75 6.52 16.52
C GLU A 521 -4.72 7.59 16.13
N ARG A 522 -3.53 7.16 15.70
CA ARG A 522 -2.48 8.10 15.29
C ARG A 522 -2.89 8.92 14.07
N MET A 523 -3.60 8.33 13.11
CA MET A 523 -4.09 9.03 11.92
C MET A 523 -5.11 10.12 12.30
N GLU A 524 -6.03 9.82 13.21
CA GLU A 524 -7.00 10.78 13.75
C GLU A 524 -6.27 11.94 14.47
N GLU A 525 -5.26 11.67 15.28
CA GLU A 525 -4.44 12.68 15.98
C GLU A 525 -3.75 13.67 15.04
N ILE A 526 -3.27 13.22 13.88
CA ILE A 526 -2.58 14.08 12.90
C ILE A 526 -3.54 14.75 11.90
N GLY A 527 -4.85 14.70 12.18
CA GLY A 527 -5.90 15.39 11.45
C GLY A 527 -6.48 14.63 10.26
N ALA A 528 -6.33 13.30 10.20
CA ALA A 528 -7.01 12.48 9.19
C ALA A 528 -8.49 12.29 9.58
N THR A 529 -9.37 13.18 9.13
CA THR A 529 -10.79 13.19 9.51
C THR A 529 -11.69 12.60 8.43
N TRP A 530 -12.73 11.89 8.86
CA TRP A 530 -13.75 11.32 7.99
C TRP A 530 -14.97 12.25 7.90
N THR A 531 -15.48 12.45 6.70
CA THR A 531 -16.86 12.89 6.48
C THR A 531 -17.72 11.66 6.24
N GLU A 532 -18.76 11.44 7.04
CA GLU A 532 -19.61 10.26 6.95
C GLU A 532 -21.08 10.65 6.70
N THR A 533 -21.76 9.84 5.88
CA THR A 533 -23.19 9.95 5.60
C THR A 533 -23.81 8.56 5.57
N GLU A 534 -25.07 8.48 6.01
CA GLU A 534 -25.85 7.24 5.96
C GLU A 534 -26.86 7.31 4.83
N ILE A 535 -26.86 6.28 3.97
CA ILE A 535 -27.80 6.16 2.86
C ILE A 535 -28.68 4.95 3.12
N LYS A 536 -29.99 5.17 3.25
CA LYS A 536 -30.97 4.07 3.33
C LYS A 536 -31.08 3.38 1.97
N GLY A 537 -30.99 2.05 1.96
CA GLY A 537 -31.16 1.26 0.74
C GLY A 537 -29.86 0.96 0.00
N LYS A 538 -29.81 1.25 -1.31
CA LYS A 538 -28.72 0.82 -2.20
C LYS A 538 -27.62 1.88 -2.30
N SER A 539 -26.38 1.42 -2.45
CA SER A 539 -25.28 2.31 -2.82
C SER A 539 -25.52 2.93 -4.21
N PRO A 540 -25.40 4.26 -4.34
CA PRO A 540 -25.43 4.91 -5.64
C PRO A 540 -24.29 4.46 -6.56
N ILE A 541 -23.08 4.29 -6.00
CA ILE A 541 -21.90 3.85 -6.75
C ILE A 541 -22.12 2.43 -7.24
N GLU A 542 -22.39 1.48 -6.35
CA GLU A 542 -22.66 0.07 -6.71
C GLU A 542 -23.74 -0.05 -7.79
N THR A 543 -24.82 0.72 -7.65
CA THR A 543 -25.92 0.75 -8.62
C THR A 543 -25.47 1.25 -9.99
N ARG A 544 -24.63 2.29 -10.04
CA ARG A 544 -24.08 2.80 -11.31
C ARG A 544 -23.13 1.78 -11.94
N LEU A 545 -22.17 1.26 -11.18
CA LEU A 545 -21.21 0.27 -11.69
C LEU A 545 -21.94 -0.95 -12.25
N PHE A 546 -22.99 -1.41 -11.58
CA PHE A 546 -23.82 -2.51 -12.08
C PHE A 546 -24.48 -2.18 -13.43
N LYS A 547 -25.02 -0.96 -13.60
CA LYS A 547 -25.61 -0.52 -14.87
C LYS A 547 -24.57 -0.47 -15.98
N GLU A 548 -23.40 0.08 -15.71
CA GLU A 548 -22.31 0.19 -16.68
C GLU A 548 -21.71 -1.17 -17.06
N LEU A 549 -21.79 -2.15 -16.16
CA LEU A 549 -21.42 -3.54 -16.47
C LEU A 549 -22.50 -4.23 -17.33
N ALA A 550 -23.78 -3.98 -17.03
CA ALA A 550 -24.89 -4.57 -17.77
C ALA A 550 -25.00 -4.06 -19.22
N SER A 551 -24.54 -2.83 -19.49
CA SER A 551 -24.50 -2.24 -20.84
C SER A 551 -23.41 -2.83 -21.76
N LYS A 552 -22.70 -3.91 -21.34
CA LYS A 552 -21.55 -4.53 -22.05
C LYS A 552 -20.35 -3.61 -22.25
N SER A 553 -20.33 -2.41 -21.65
CA SER A 553 -19.26 -1.43 -21.83
C SER A 553 -18.00 -1.72 -21.02
N ILE A 554 -18.08 -2.51 -19.94
CA ILE A 554 -16.97 -2.59 -18.98
C ILE A 554 -16.49 -4.03 -18.67
N LEU A 555 -17.32 -5.08 -18.61
CA LEU A 555 -16.84 -6.46 -18.37
C LEU A 555 -17.75 -7.55 -18.99
N PRO A 556 -17.19 -8.66 -19.52
CA PRO A 556 -17.96 -9.85 -19.86
C PRO A 556 -18.54 -10.59 -18.62
#